data_AF-A0A7C7L4K1-F1
#
_entry.id   AF-A0A7C7L4K1-F1
#
_cell.length_a   1.000
_cell.length_b   1.000
_cell.length_c   1.000
_cell.angle_alpha   90.00
_cell.angle_beta   90.00
_cell.angle_gamma   90.00
#
_symmetry.space_group_name_H-M   'P 1'
#
loop_
_entity.id
_entity.type
_entity.pdbx_description
1 polymer ?
#
loop_
_entity_poly.entity_id
_entity_poly.type
_entity_poly.pdbx_seq_one_letter_code
_entity_poly.pdbx_strand_id
1 'polypeptide(L)'
;MLKYFGTKNMNTTQLFILIWFLIIIGCNLNKDTILSNKAKRLNVTDAQISPSEVSGCKVKAKIISIDTLKSRNNPDSPCSKNPCIANIKIEEIIKMGALCGPMLYQGAELKVYFAFTLSETTKELFPDLIAHYPGLKKNDTFVTSIETRSEKNEHPYQAIVYTYEKIE
;
A
#
# COMPACT_ATOMS: atom_id res chain seq x y z
N MET A 1 -67.92 49.21 15.80
CA MET A 1 -68.65 48.02 15.31
C MET A 1 -67.96 46.80 15.87
N LEU A 2 -68.66 46.00 16.68
CA LEU A 2 -68.19 44.73 17.22
C LEU A 2 -67.82 43.72 16.11
N LYS A 3 -66.77 42.93 16.32
CA LYS A 3 -66.85 41.45 16.32
C LYS A 3 -65.58 40.79 16.88
N TYR A 4 -65.79 40.05 17.97
CA TYR A 4 -64.99 38.91 18.48
C TYR A 4 -64.57 37.95 17.34
N PHE A 5 -63.52 37.12 17.40
CA PHE A 5 -63.20 35.99 18.30
C PHE A 5 -61.75 35.60 17.93
N GLY A 6 -60.84 35.12 18.78
CA GLY A 6 -60.96 34.29 19.96
C GLY A 6 -59.69 33.42 19.97
N THR A 7 -58.75 33.73 20.87
CA THR A 7 -57.55 32.93 21.12
C THR A 7 -57.99 31.57 21.65
N LYS A 8 -57.96 30.54 20.81
CA LYS A 8 -58.15 29.17 21.26
C LYS A 8 -56.89 28.73 22.00
N ASN A 9 -57.04 28.48 23.30
CA ASN A 9 -56.09 27.75 24.12
C ASN A 9 -55.78 26.41 23.46
N MET A 10 -54.59 26.28 22.92
CA MET A 10 -54.11 25.07 22.27
C MET A 10 -53.69 24.10 23.36
N ASN A 11 -54.51 23.07 23.58
CA ASN A 11 -54.28 22.01 24.57
C ASN A 11 -52.91 21.35 24.32
N THR A 12 -52.16 21.11 25.39
CA THR A 12 -50.84 20.46 25.37
C THR A 12 -50.87 19.11 24.65
N THR A 13 -51.98 18.38 24.69
CA THR A 13 -52.20 17.14 23.93
C THR A 13 -52.25 17.33 22.41
N GLN A 14 -52.67 18.49 21.88
CA GLN A 14 -52.61 18.75 20.43
C GLN A 14 -51.19 19.07 19.94
N LEU A 15 -50.32 19.60 20.81
CA LEU A 15 -48.92 19.85 20.45
C LEU A 15 -48.13 18.53 20.30
N PHE A 16 -48.45 17.52 21.11
CA PHE A 16 -47.80 16.20 21.03
C PHE A 16 -48.19 15.40 19.78
N ILE A 17 -49.43 15.55 19.28
CA ILE A 17 -49.89 14.85 18.06
C ILE A 17 -49.19 15.41 16.81
N LEU A 18 -48.92 16.73 16.76
CA LEU A 18 -48.17 17.34 15.65
C LEU A 18 -46.69 16.94 15.65
N ILE A 19 -46.08 16.74 16.83
CA ILE A 19 -44.70 16.27 16.96
C ILE A 19 -44.55 14.79 16.57
N TRP A 20 -45.56 13.95 16.85
CA TRP A 20 -45.55 12.54 16.44
C TRP A 20 -45.70 12.35 14.92
N PHE A 21 -46.43 13.23 14.23
CA PHE A 21 -46.56 13.17 12.76
C PHE A 21 -45.28 13.55 12.01
N LEU A 22 -44.36 14.30 12.64
CA LEU A 22 -43.08 14.70 12.02
C LEU A 22 -42.00 13.60 12.08
N ILE A 23 -42.19 12.53 12.86
CA ILE A 23 -41.18 11.46 13.03
C ILE A 23 -41.36 10.31 12.02
N ILE A 24 -42.47 10.25 11.27
CA ILE A 24 -42.79 9.11 10.39
C ILE A 24 -42.43 9.35 8.91
N ILE A 25 -41.88 10.51 8.53
CA ILE A 25 -41.44 10.81 7.14
C ILE A 25 -39.93 10.57 6.93
N GLY A 26 -39.28 9.90 7.88
CA GLY A 26 -37.83 9.72 7.90
C GLY A 26 -37.33 8.29 7.72
N CYS A 27 -37.87 7.49 6.80
CA CYS A 27 -37.19 6.31 6.23
C CYS A 27 -37.98 5.73 5.04
N ASN A 28 -37.66 6.18 3.83
CA ASN A 28 -37.75 5.42 2.58
C ASN A 28 -36.97 6.19 1.52
N LEU A 29 -35.63 6.18 1.61
CA LEU A 29 -34.80 6.58 0.48
C LEU A 29 -34.73 5.37 -0.47
N ASN A 30 -35.47 5.52 -1.55
CA ASN A 30 -35.80 4.50 -2.51
C ASN A 30 -34.54 3.93 -3.20
N LYS A 31 -34.63 2.63 -3.50
CA LYS A 31 -33.70 1.91 -4.37
C LYS A 31 -33.72 2.50 -5.79
N ASP A 32 -32.53 2.55 -6.38
CA ASP A 32 -32.21 2.50 -7.81
C ASP A 32 -32.89 3.51 -8.76
N THR A 33 -32.17 4.59 -9.10
CA THR A 33 -31.99 4.99 -10.51
C THR A 33 -30.79 5.94 -10.68
N ILE A 34 -29.60 5.41 -10.94
CA ILE A 34 -28.58 6.13 -11.72
C ILE A 34 -28.13 5.19 -12.84
N LEU A 35 -28.90 5.24 -13.94
CA LEU A 35 -28.41 4.81 -15.23
C LEU A 35 -27.36 5.83 -15.69
N SER A 36 -26.11 5.41 -15.56
CA SER A 36 -25.10 5.40 -16.62
C SER A 36 -24.99 6.65 -17.50
N ASN A 37 -23.97 7.47 -17.21
CA ASN A 37 -23.15 8.06 -18.26
C ASN A 37 -21.69 8.18 -17.78
N LYS A 38 -20.96 7.08 -18.02
CA LYS A 38 -19.59 7.05 -18.59
C LYS A 38 -18.53 7.95 -17.94
N ALA A 39 -18.23 7.71 -16.67
CA ALA A 39 -16.85 7.81 -16.20
C ALA A 39 -16.11 6.52 -16.63
N LYS A 40 -15.04 6.68 -17.40
CA LYS A 40 -14.12 5.64 -17.87
C LYS A 40 -13.53 4.89 -16.66
N ARG A 41 -14.27 3.92 -16.11
CA ARG A 41 -13.76 2.97 -15.12
C ARG A 41 -12.85 1.99 -15.84
N LEU A 42 -11.62 1.86 -15.35
CA LEU A 42 -10.73 0.75 -15.68
C LEU A 42 -11.49 -0.55 -15.45
N ASN A 43 -11.52 -1.41 -16.47
CA ASN A 43 -11.95 -2.79 -16.34
C ASN A 43 -10.94 -3.52 -15.45
N VAL A 44 -11.15 -3.47 -14.15
CA VAL A 44 -10.63 -4.48 -13.24
C VAL A 44 -11.65 -5.61 -13.31
N THR A 45 -11.46 -6.51 -14.27
CA THR A 45 -12.08 -7.83 -14.21
C THR A 45 -11.74 -8.42 -12.85
N ASP A 46 -12.76 -8.92 -12.15
CA ASP A 46 -12.66 -9.70 -10.92
C ASP A 46 -11.60 -10.79 -11.06
N ALA A 47 -10.35 -10.45 -10.74
CA ALA A 47 -9.32 -11.41 -10.46
C ALA A 47 -9.64 -11.91 -9.06
N GLN A 48 -10.14 -13.14 -9.03
CA GLN A 48 -10.27 -14.01 -7.86
C GLN A 48 -9.26 -13.62 -6.77
N ILE A 49 -9.75 -13.25 -5.60
CA ILE A 49 -8.95 -13.13 -4.37
C ILE A 49 -8.54 -14.55 -3.99
N SER A 50 -7.57 -15.09 -4.70
CA SER A 50 -6.72 -16.17 -4.24
C SER A 50 -5.89 -15.60 -3.09
N PRO A 51 -5.70 -16.32 -1.97
CA PRO A 51 -4.75 -15.92 -0.93
C PRO A 51 -3.45 -15.50 -1.62
N SER A 52 -3.03 -14.24 -1.46
CA SER A 52 -1.87 -13.72 -2.18
C SER A 52 -0.67 -14.64 -1.92
N GLU A 53 -0.29 -15.44 -2.92
CA GLU A 53 0.90 -16.31 -2.91
C GLU A 53 2.20 -15.55 -2.61
N VAL A 54 2.12 -14.22 -2.54
CA VAL A 54 3.22 -13.30 -2.27
C VAL A 54 2.86 -12.50 -1.03
N SER A 55 3.74 -12.52 -0.02
CA SER A 55 3.59 -11.73 1.21
C SER A 55 3.68 -10.23 0.92
N GLY A 56 4.64 -9.78 0.10
CA GLY A 56 4.90 -8.38 -0.24
C GLY A 56 4.31 -7.91 -1.59
N CYS A 57 4.78 -6.78 -2.11
CA CYS A 57 4.45 -6.36 -3.47
C CYS A 57 5.43 -6.99 -4.47
N LYS A 58 4.94 -7.83 -5.38
CA LYS A 58 5.73 -8.28 -6.53
C LYS A 58 5.83 -7.15 -7.54
N VAL A 59 7.05 -6.72 -7.86
CA VAL A 59 7.33 -5.57 -8.73
C VAL A 59 8.45 -5.87 -9.71
N LYS A 60 8.44 -5.16 -10.83
CA LYS A 60 9.62 -4.95 -11.68
C LYS A 60 10.23 -3.60 -11.30
N ALA A 61 11.51 -3.59 -10.96
CA ALA A 61 12.21 -2.41 -10.48
C ALA A 61 13.58 -2.26 -11.14
N LYS A 62 14.09 -1.02 -11.12
CA LYS A 62 15.40 -0.66 -11.66
C LYS A 62 16.27 -0.01 -10.58
N ILE A 63 17.54 -0.38 -10.51
CA ILE A 63 18.51 0.26 -9.61
C ILE A 63 18.85 1.67 -10.14
N ILE A 64 18.54 2.70 -9.38
CA ILE A 64 18.91 4.09 -9.69
C ILE A 64 20.32 4.39 -9.17
N SER A 65 20.60 4.00 -7.92
CA SER A 65 21.90 4.21 -7.27
C SER A 65 22.10 3.20 -6.14
N ILE A 66 23.36 2.88 -5.84
CA ILE A 66 23.73 2.04 -4.70
C ILE A 66 24.33 2.93 -3.62
N ASP A 67 23.84 2.78 -2.40
CA ASP A 67 24.39 3.45 -1.22
C ASP A 67 25.63 2.66 -0.77
N THR A 68 26.81 3.24 -0.97
CA THR A 68 28.09 2.59 -0.67
C THR A 68 28.41 2.59 0.83
N LEU A 69 27.56 3.21 1.66
CA LEU A 69 27.72 3.18 3.11
C LEU A 69 27.50 1.76 3.62
N LYS A 70 28.58 1.16 4.10
CA LYS A 70 28.58 -0.18 4.67
C LYS A 70 27.99 -0.13 6.08
N SER A 71 27.28 -1.19 6.45
CA SER A 71 26.74 -1.32 7.81
C SER A 71 27.89 -1.30 8.82
N ARG A 72 27.85 -0.36 9.77
CA ARG A 72 28.85 -0.24 10.84
C ARG A 72 28.49 -1.05 12.09
N ASN A 73 27.27 -1.58 12.15
CA ASN A 73 26.72 -2.20 13.36
C ASN A 73 27.32 -3.58 13.63
N ASN A 74 27.77 -4.29 12.59
CA ASN A 74 28.47 -5.57 12.72
C ASN A 74 29.56 -5.67 11.65
N PRO A 75 30.85 -5.53 12.01
CA PRO A 75 31.96 -5.51 11.05
C PRO A 75 32.16 -6.83 10.32
N ASP A 76 31.61 -7.94 10.82
CA ASP A 76 31.71 -9.25 10.17
C ASP A 76 30.51 -9.58 9.29
N SER A 77 29.46 -8.74 9.29
CA SER A 77 28.28 -8.96 8.46
C SER A 77 28.59 -8.83 6.96
N PRO A 78 27.89 -9.55 6.08
CA PRO A 78 28.07 -9.35 4.63
C PRO A 78 27.88 -7.89 4.18
N CYS A 79 26.96 -7.17 4.83
CA CYS A 79 26.68 -5.76 4.57
C CYS A 79 27.74 -4.77 5.08
N SER A 80 28.70 -5.20 5.90
CA SER A 80 29.88 -4.40 6.26
C SER A 80 31.00 -4.53 5.21
N LYS A 81 30.95 -5.58 4.38
CA LYS A 81 31.93 -5.85 3.32
C LYS A 81 31.43 -5.33 1.97
N ASN A 82 30.14 -5.52 1.68
CA ASN A 82 29.50 -5.10 0.44
C ASN A 82 28.22 -4.29 0.69
N PRO A 83 27.81 -3.39 -0.24
CA PRO A 83 26.59 -2.60 -0.09
C PRO A 83 25.32 -3.46 0.01
N CYS A 84 24.36 -3.04 0.84
CA CYS A 84 23.04 -3.68 0.96
C CYS A 84 21.88 -2.71 0.75
N ILE A 85 22.16 -1.44 0.46
CA ILE A 85 21.13 -0.41 0.33
C ILE A 85 21.21 0.17 -1.08
N ALA A 86 20.06 0.33 -1.73
CA ALA A 86 19.96 1.01 -3.01
C ALA A 86 18.71 1.90 -3.07
N ASN A 87 18.77 2.91 -3.92
CA ASN A 87 17.57 3.60 -4.40
C ASN A 87 17.11 2.90 -5.67
N ILE A 88 15.83 2.55 -5.71
CA ILE A 88 15.21 1.87 -6.85
C ILE A 88 14.06 2.68 -7.40
N LYS A 89 13.75 2.46 -8.68
CA LYS A 89 12.51 2.92 -9.32
C LYS A 89 11.58 1.73 -9.53
N ILE A 90 10.33 1.84 -9.10
CA ILE A 90 9.30 0.85 -9.45
C ILE A 90 8.84 1.12 -10.88
N GLU A 91 9.12 0.20 -11.80
CA GLU A 91 8.69 0.31 -13.20
C GLU A 91 7.27 -0.24 -13.39
N GLU A 92 6.92 -1.30 -12.66
CA GLU A 92 5.63 -2.00 -12.76
C GLU A 92 5.28 -2.69 -11.45
N ILE A 93 3.99 -2.68 -11.07
CA ILE A 93 3.44 -3.51 -9.99
C ILE A 93 2.77 -4.73 -10.60
N ILE A 94 3.32 -5.91 -10.33
CA ILE A 94 2.88 -7.19 -10.90
C ILE A 94 1.78 -7.80 -10.02
N LYS A 95 1.97 -7.80 -8.69
CA LYS A 95 1.01 -8.36 -7.72
C LYS A 95 1.14 -7.68 -6.37
N MET A 96 0.03 -7.46 -5.67
CA MET A 96 0.03 -6.90 -4.32
C MET A 96 -0.27 -7.97 -3.27
N GLY A 97 0.58 -8.06 -2.25
CA GLY A 97 0.42 -8.91 -1.08
C GLY A 97 0.01 -8.13 0.18
N ALA A 98 -0.15 -8.83 1.30
CA ALA A 98 -0.58 -8.24 2.58
C ALA A 98 0.44 -7.27 3.20
N LEU A 99 1.73 -7.45 2.92
CA LEU A 99 2.85 -6.60 3.37
C LEU A 99 3.22 -5.53 2.33
N CYS A 100 2.31 -5.26 1.39
CA CYS A 100 2.49 -4.23 0.38
C CYS A 100 2.19 -2.85 0.98
N GLY A 101 3.23 -2.05 1.20
CA GLY A 101 3.11 -0.74 1.85
C GLY A 101 2.61 0.38 0.92
N PRO A 102 2.07 1.47 1.48
CA PRO A 102 1.45 2.55 0.70
C PRO A 102 2.45 3.35 -0.14
N MET A 103 3.76 3.26 0.14
CA MET A 103 4.81 3.91 -0.64
C MET A 103 5.15 3.19 -1.95
N LEU A 104 4.59 1.98 -2.16
CA LEU A 104 4.89 1.15 -3.32
C LEU A 104 3.82 1.40 -4.41
N TYR A 105 4.09 2.36 -5.28
CA TYR A 105 3.29 2.69 -6.46
C TYR A 105 4.17 2.73 -7.72
N GLN A 106 3.58 2.57 -8.90
CA GLN A 106 4.34 2.63 -10.15
C GLN A 106 4.98 4.02 -10.34
N GLY A 107 6.26 4.05 -10.65
CA GLY A 107 7.06 5.27 -10.77
C GLY A 107 7.67 5.75 -9.45
N ALA A 108 7.33 5.14 -8.31
CA ALA A 108 7.92 5.48 -7.02
C ALA A 108 9.43 5.26 -7.04
N GLU A 109 10.15 6.21 -6.43
CA GLU A 109 11.58 6.09 -6.14
C GLU A 109 11.75 5.96 -4.62
N LEU A 110 12.37 4.87 -4.18
CA LEU A 110 12.52 4.60 -2.76
C LEU A 110 13.84 3.92 -2.43
N LYS A 111 14.33 4.20 -1.23
CA LYS A 111 15.45 3.49 -0.63
C LYS A 111 14.96 2.15 -0.13
N VAL A 112 15.64 1.07 -0.53
CA VAL A 112 15.33 -0.30 -0.08
C VAL A 112 16.57 -0.94 0.51
N TYR A 113 16.34 -1.82 1.49
CA TYR A 113 17.35 -2.67 2.09
C TYR A 113 17.27 -4.07 1.50
N PHE A 114 18.38 -4.59 1.01
CA PHE A 114 18.50 -5.98 0.58
C PHE A 114 18.96 -6.82 1.78
N ALA A 115 18.23 -7.91 2.05
CA ALA A 115 18.61 -8.85 3.10
C ALA A 115 19.96 -9.55 2.79
N PHE A 116 20.29 -9.63 1.51
CA PHE A 116 21.59 -10.03 0.99
C PHE A 116 22.34 -8.82 0.42
N THR A 117 23.62 -8.99 0.13
CA THR A 117 24.41 -7.92 -0.48
C THR A 117 23.96 -7.65 -1.91
N LEU A 118 24.23 -6.43 -2.40
CA LEU A 118 24.09 -6.06 -3.81
C LEU A 118 25.23 -6.60 -4.68
N SER A 119 26.31 -7.10 -4.07
CA SER A 119 27.30 -7.94 -4.75
C SER A 119 26.79 -9.37 -4.89
N GLU A 120 27.45 -10.12 -5.78
CA GLU A 120 27.26 -11.57 -5.91
C GLU A 120 27.30 -12.28 -4.56
N THR A 121 26.35 -13.20 -4.34
CA THR A 121 26.37 -14.05 -3.15
C THR A 121 27.35 -15.20 -3.35
N THR A 122 28.37 -15.26 -2.51
CA THR A 122 29.40 -16.30 -2.52
C THR A 122 29.32 -17.17 -1.26
N LYS A 123 29.95 -18.35 -1.27
CA LYS A 123 30.07 -19.21 -0.08
C LYS A 123 30.88 -18.57 1.05
N GLU A 124 31.74 -17.59 0.74
CA GLU A 124 32.47 -16.82 1.74
C GLU A 124 31.55 -15.86 2.49
N LEU A 125 30.64 -15.18 1.78
CA LEU A 125 29.71 -14.23 2.39
C LEU A 125 28.48 -14.90 3.00
N PHE A 126 28.02 -16.00 2.39
CA PHE A 126 26.79 -16.70 2.76
C PHE A 126 26.99 -18.22 2.63
N PRO A 127 27.66 -18.86 3.59
CA PRO A 127 28.03 -20.29 3.50
C PRO A 127 26.81 -21.21 3.37
N ASP A 128 25.75 -20.91 4.12
CA ASP A 128 24.53 -21.72 4.21
C ASP A 128 23.48 -21.37 3.15
N LEU A 129 23.74 -20.33 2.34
CA LEU A 129 22.80 -19.95 1.28
C LEU A 129 22.92 -20.93 0.11
N ILE A 130 21.80 -21.55 -0.24
CA ILE A 130 21.67 -22.44 -1.40
C ILE A 130 21.42 -21.63 -2.67
N ALA A 131 20.61 -20.57 -2.57
CA ALA A 131 20.31 -19.68 -3.69
C ALA A 131 21.55 -18.88 -4.11
N HIS A 132 21.69 -18.64 -5.41
CA HIS A 132 22.72 -17.78 -5.96
C HIS A 132 22.11 -16.52 -6.55
N TYR A 133 22.57 -15.37 -6.09
CA TYR A 133 22.18 -14.06 -6.58
C TYR A 133 23.41 -13.38 -7.21
N PRO A 134 23.36 -13.03 -8.51
CA PRO A 134 24.54 -12.58 -9.28
C PRO A 134 25.02 -11.16 -8.93
N GLY A 135 24.32 -10.47 -8.03
CA GLY A 135 24.51 -9.06 -7.74
C GLY A 135 23.71 -8.16 -8.67
N LEU A 136 23.50 -6.93 -8.22
CA LEU A 136 22.83 -5.86 -8.94
C LEU A 136 23.73 -4.63 -8.97
N LYS A 137 23.85 -4.02 -10.15
CA LYS A 137 24.56 -2.75 -10.38
C LYS A 137 23.59 -1.66 -10.79
N LYS A 138 24.07 -0.41 -10.81
CA LYS A 138 23.31 0.72 -11.33
C LYS A 138 22.78 0.41 -12.73
N ASN A 139 21.51 0.78 -12.96
CA ASN A 139 20.73 0.54 -14.17
C ASN A 139 20.26 -0.90 -14.41
N ASP A 140 20.63 -1.87 -13.57
CA ASP A 140 20.05 -3.22 -13.69
C ASP A 140 18.55 -3.17 -13.38
N THR A 141 17.79 -3.96 -14.13
CA THR A 141 16.37 -4.20 -13.90
C THR A 141 16.19 -5.61 -13.32
N PHE A 142 15.24 -5.76 -12.40
CA PHE A 142 15.01 -7.00 -11.69
C PHE A 142 13.55 -7.13 -11.24
N VAL A 143 13.11 -8.36 -11.02
CA VAL A 143 11.82 -8.69 -10.41
C VAL A 143 12.06 -9.10 -8.96
N THR A 144 11.23 -8.60 -8.05
CA THR A 144 11.32 -8.93 -6.62
C THR A 144 9.96 -8.84 -5.93
N SER A 145 9.86 -9.40 -4.72
CA SER A 145 8.80 -9.09 -3.77
C SER A 145 9.34 -8.17 -2.67
N ILE A 146 8.81 -6.95 -2.58
CA ILE A 146 9.18 -5.98 -1.54
C ILE A 146 8.22 -6.10 -0.36
N GLU A 147 8.76 -6.33 0.83
CA GLU A 147 8.00 -6.24 2.08
C GLU A 147 8.17 -4.86 2.70
N THR A 148 7.07 -4.25 3.11
CA THR A 148 7.11 -3.00 3.89
C THR A 148 6.87 -3.29 5.36
N ARG A 149 7.79 -2.87 6.21
CA ARG A 149 7.69 -3.01 7.67
C ARG A 149 7.57 -1.66 8.31
N SER A 150 6.67 -1.51 9.29
CA SER A 150 6.60 -0.25 10.02
C SER A 150 7.75 -0.14 11.01
N GLU A 151 8.48 0.96 10.95
CA GLU A 151 9.46 1.31 11.99
C GLU A 151 8.84 2.32 12.95
N LYS A 152 9.29 2.31 14.22
CA LYS A 152 8.84 3.26 15.25
C LYS A 152 9.42 4.67 15.09
N ASN A 153 10.21 4.92 14.05
CA ASN A 153 11.02 6.13 13.87
C ASN A 153 10.40 7.07 12.81
N GLU A 154 11.08 8.21 12.58
CA GLU A 154 10.66 9.31 11.67
C GLU A 154 10.33 8.87 10.23
N HIS A 155 10.83 7.71 9.78
CA HIS A 155 10.39 7.06 8.56
C HIS A 155 9.46 5.92 8.92
N PRO A 156 8.14 6.03 8.65
CA PRO A 156 7.16 5.10 9.18
C PRO A 156 7.28 3.69 8.60
N TYR A 157 8.09 3.51 7.54
CA TYR A 157 8.18 2.29 6.76
C TYR A 157 9.60 2.01 6.22
N GLN A 158 10.08 0.78 6.38
CA GLN A 158 11.26 0.22 5.75
C GLN A 158 10.85 -0.77 4.65
N ALA A 159 11.37 -0.61 3.43
CA ALA A 159 11.21 -1.59 2.36
C ALA A 159 12.39 -2.57 2.34
N ILE A 160 12.08 -3.85 2.37
CA ILE A 160 13.06 -4.93 2.41
C ILE A 160 12.88 -5.85 1.19
N VAL A 161 14.00 -6.20 0.57
CA VAL A 161 14.12 -7.17 -0.51
C VAL A 161 14.81 -8.42 0.02
N TYR A 162 14.11 -9.56 -0.01
CA TYR A 162 14.67 -10.85 0.39
C TYR A 162 15.20 -11.66 -0.79
N THR A 163 14.56 -11.57 -1.95
CA THR A 163 14.92 -12.34 -3.14
C THR A 163 14.77 -11.45 -4.37
N TYR A 164 15.51 -11.75 -5.42
CA TYR A 164 15.30 -11.11 -6.72
C TYR A 164 15.69 -12.02 -7.87
N GLU A 165 15.12 -11.72 -9.03
CA GLU A 165 15.49 -12.28 -10.32
C GLU A 165 15.95 -11.12 -11.20
N LYS A 166 17.22 -11.12 -11.61
CA LYS A 166 17.77 -10.09 -12.49
C LYS A 166 17.26 -10.34 -13.91
N ILE A 167 16.82 -9.26 -14.57
CA ILE A 167 16.41 -9.29 -15.98
C ILE A 167 17.65 -8.90 -16.81
N GLU A 168 18.01 -9.74 -17.77
CA GLU A 168 19.11 -9.50 -18.71
C GLU A 168 18.81 -8.35 -19.69
#